data_AF-A0A967AFI7-F1
#
_entry.id   AF-A0A967AFI7-F1
#
_cell.length_a   1.000
_cell.length_b   1.000
_cell.length_c   1.000
_cell.angle_alpha   90.00
_cell.angle_beta   90.00
_cell.angle_gamma   90.00
#
_symmetry.space_group_name_H-M   'P 1'
#
loop_
_entity.id
_entity.type
_entity.pdbx_description
1 polymer ?
#
loop_
_entity_poly.entity_id
_entity_poly.type
_entity_poly.pdbx_seq_one_letter_code
_entity_poly.pdbx_strand_id
1 'polypeptide(L)'
;ELIVEPLPDIIAPERLSVCDDETGGSTTNEQATFDLTSKIEEITQGDQTILINFYEDEALENQITDTENFVNTQANPQVVYVEAVDLDTDCTKTTTLTIEVIP
;
A
#
# COMPACT_ATOMS: atom_id res chain seq x y z
N GLU A 1 -28.54 -23.02 6.54
CA GLU A 1 -27.14 -22.91 7.00
C GLU A 1 -26.64 -21.52 6.70
N LEU A 2 -25.81 -20.96 7.59
CA LEU A 2 -25.01 -19.78 7.32
C LEU A 2 -23.65 -20.30 6.87
N ILE A 3 -23.27 -20.03 5.63
CA ILE A 3 -21.91 -20.31 5.14
C ILE A 3 -21.10 -19.05 5.45
N VAL A 4 -20.00 -19.21 6.19
CA VAL A 4 -19.04 -18.14 6.48
C VAL A 4 -17.92 -18.30 5.47
N GLU A 5 -17.78 -17.32 4.58
CA GLU A 5 -16.67 -17.29 3.64
C GLU A 5 -15.38 -16.89 4.37
N PRO A 6 -14.22 -17.46 4.01
CA PRO A 6 -12.93 -17.06 4.56
C PRO A 6 -12.58 -15.62 4.15
N LEU A 7 -11.92 -14.89 5.05
CA LEU A 7 -11.30 -13.61 4.70
C LEU A 7 -9.94 -13.86 4.04
N PRO A 8 -9.46 -12.94 3.17
CA PRO A 8 -8.12 -13.04 2.62
C PRO A 8 -7.04 -13.06 3.72
N ASP A 9 -6.06 -13.95 3.59
CA ASP A 9 -4.99 -14.10 4.57
C ASP A 9 -3.79 -13.21 4.22
N ILE A 10 -3.86 -11.94 4.65
CA ILE A 10 -2.79 -10.96 4.47
C ILE A 10 -2.03 -10.67 5.76
N ILE A 11 -0.79 -10.22 5.60
CA ILE A 11 0.05 -9.65 6.66
C ILE A 11 0.29 -8.15 6.45
N ALA A 12 0.69 -7.44 7.52
CA ALA A 12 1.22 -6.10 7.39
C ALA A 12 2.66 -6.16 6.86
N PRO A 13 2.97 -5.45 5.75
CA PRO A 13 4.32 -5.46 5.20
C PRO A 13 5.27 -4.66 6.08
N GLU A 14 6.56 -4.93 5.93
CA GLU A 14 7.61 -4.05 6.41
C GLU A 14 7.51 -2.67 5.76
N ARG A 15 8.01 -1.65 6.47
CA ARG A 15 8.08 -0.29 5.94
C ARG A 15 8.83 -0.25 4.61
N LEU A 16 8.38 0.60 3.71
CA LEU A 16 9.07 0.92 2.47
C LEU A 16 9.84 2.22 2.66
N SER A 17 11.15 2.12 2.86
CA SER A 17 12.03 3.28 3.02
C SER A 17 12.84 3.50 1.74
N VAL A 18 12.81 4.71 1.19
CA VAL A 18 13.59 5.13 0.02
C VAL A 18 14.37 6.40 0.34
N CYS A 19 15.49 6.63 -0.34
CA CYS A 19 16.19 7.90 -0.20
C CYS A 19 15.41 9.02 -0.89
N ASP A 20 15.52 10.23 -0.35
CA ASP A 20 15.07 11.46 -1.01
C ASP A 20 15.71 11.55 -2.41
N ASP A 21 14.90 11.91 -3.40
CA ASP A 21 15.29 11.97 -4.80
C ASP A 21 15.03 13.39 -5.35
N GLU A 22 15.14 13.62 -6.66
CA GLU A 22 14.88 14.96 -7.23
C GLU A 22 13.36 15.26 -7.39
N THR A 23 12.48 14.37 -6.92
CA THR A 23 11.03 14.58 -6.86
C THR A 23 10.72 15.78 -5.99
N GLY A 24 9.78 16.62 -6.40
CA GLY A 24 9.51 17.90 -5.75
C GLY A 24 10.66 18.92 -5.87
N GLY A 25 11.68 18.64 -6.69
CA GLY A 25 12.73 19.59 -7.09
C GLY A 25 13.91 19.73 -6.13
N SER A 26 14.08 18.82 -5.16
CA SER A 26 15.22 18.80 -4.26
C SER A 26 15.35 17.45 -3.55
N THR A 27 16.58 16.98 -3.38
CA THR A 27 16.98 15.82 -2.54
C THR A 27 16.97 16.10 -1.03
N THR A 28 16.20 17.08 -0.56
CA THR A 28 16.12 17.45 0.87
C THR A 28 14.73 17.91 1.28
N ASN A 29 13.73 17.68 0.44
CA ASN A 29 12.36 18.13 0.65
C ASN A 29 11.47 17.01 1.23
N GLU A 30 12.05 15.86 1.56
CA GLU A 30 11.38 14.67 2.08
C GLU A 30 10.28 14.16 1.14
N GLN A 31 10.47 14.31 -0.16
CA GLN A 31 9.62 13.72 -1.20
C GLN A 31 10.42 12.74 -2.05
N ALA A 32 9.82 11.59 -2.32
CA ALA A 32 10.42 10.60 -3.20
C ALA A 32 9.36 9.83 -3.98
N THR A 33 9.80 9.15 -5.03
CA THR A 33 8.96 8.21 -5.78
C THR A 33 9.01 6.81 -5.15
N PHE A 34 7.86 6.19 -4.98
CA PHE A 34 7.67 4.87 -4.37
C PHE A 34 6.98 3.90 -5.33
N ASP A 35 7.57 2.71 -5.47
CA ASP A 35 6.91 1.56 -6.05
C ASP A 35 6.21 0.73 -4.96
N LEU A 36 4.91 0.96 -4.79
CA LEU A 36 4.07 0.25 -3.83
C LEU A 36 3.82 -1.21 -4.24
N THR A 37 3.94 -1.53 -5.53
CA THR A 37 3.71 -2.89 -6.05
C THR A 37 4.76 -3.87 -5.53
N SER A 38 5.96 -3.36 -5.20
CA SER A 38 7.03 -4.11 -4.54
C SER A 38 6.63 -4.78 -3.22
N LYS A 39 5.56 -4.30 -2.58
CA LYS A 39 5.03 -4.84 -1.32
C LYS A 39 3.89 -5.84 -1.48
N ILE A 40 3.35 -6.01 -2.68
CA ILE A 40 2.19 -6.89 -2.92
C ILE A 40 2.49 -8.34 -2.55
N GLU A 41 3.61 -8.90 -3.00
CA GLU A 41 3.97 -10.29 -2.70
C GLU A 41 4.14 -10.54 -1.19
N GLU A 42 4.68 -9.55 -0.47
CA GLU A 42 4.80 -9.60 0.99
C GLU A 42 3.42 -9.57 1.66
N ILE A 43 2.55 -8.65 1.25
CA ILE A 43 1.19 -8.50 1.79
C ILE A 43 0.36 -9.77 1.59
N THR A 44 0.37 -10.32 0.36
CA THR A 44 -0.44 -11.49 -0.01
C THR A 44 0.21 -12.81 0.34
N GLN A 45 1.45 -12.81 0.83
CA GLN A 45 2.23 -14.02 1.07
C GLN A 45 2.37 -14.89 -0.21
N GLY A 46 2.34 -14.26 -1.38
CA GLY A 46 2.37 -14.91 -2.70
C GLY A 46 1.03 -15.44 -3.20
N ASP A 47 -0.08 -15.19 -2.49
CA ASP A 47 -1.41 -15.54 -2.99
C ASP A 47 -1.81 -14.62 -4.15
N GLN A 48 -2.21 -15.24 -5.27
CA GLN A 48 -2.59 -14.56 -6.50
C GLN A 48 -4.12 -14.42 -6.63
N THR A 49 -4.91 -15.02 -5.73
CA THR A 49 -6.36 -14.80 -5.66
C THR A 49 -6.71 -13.51 -4.91
N ILE A 50 -5.72 -12.84 -4.33
CA ILE A 50 -5.90 -11.59 -3.59
C ILE A 50 -5.53 -10.40 -4.48
N LEU A 51 -6.50 -9.53 -4.74
CA LEU A 51 -6.28 -8.24 -5.37
C LEU A 51 -5.94 -7.19 -4.31
N ILE A 52 -4.90 -6.39 -4.56
CA ILE A 52 -4.47 -5.31 -3.67
C ILE A 52 -4.80 -3.94 -4.26
N ASN A 53 -5.48 -3.10 -3.49
CA ASN A 53 -5.70 -1.69 -3.76
C ASN A 53 -5.02 -0.83 -2.68
N PHE A 54 -4.44 0.31 -3.08
CA PHE A 54 -3.80 1.25 -2.18
C PHE A 54 -4.58 2.57 -2.10
N TYR A 55 -4.59 3.19 -0.93
CA TYR A 55 -5.34 4.41 -0.64
C TYR A 55 -4.54 5.37 0.24
N GLU A 56 -4.78 6.67 0.06
CA GLU A 56 -4.14 7.71 0.87
C GLU A 56 -4.84 7.97 2.21
N ASP A 57 -6.04 7.42 2.41
CA ASP A 57 -6.87 7.62 3.60
C ASP A 57 -7.51 6.32 4.12
N GLU A 58 -7.86 6.33 5.41
CA GLU A 58 -8.45 5.20 6.12
C GLU A 58 -9.86 4.84 5.64
N ALA A 59 -10.60 5.81 5.09
CA ALA A 59 -11.96 5.60 4.59
C ALA A 59 -11.97 4.93 3.19
N LEU A 60 -10.80 4.69 2.60
CA LEU A 60 -10.62 4.08 1.28
C LEU A 60 -11.31 4.90 0.16
N GLU A 61 -11.33 6.23 0.29
CA GLU A 61 -11.98 7.12 -0.68
C GLU A 61 -11.02 7.66 -1.75
N ASN A 62 -9.74 7.83 -1.42
CA ASN A 62 -8.69 8.36 -2.29
C ASN A 62 -7.76 7.23 -2.74
N GLN A 63 -8.17 6.51 -3.79
CA GLN A 63 -7.40 5.42 -4.36
C GLN A 63 -6.14 5.93 -5.07
N ILE A 64 -5.01 5.28 -4.80
CA ILE A 64 -3.74 5.51 -5.49
C ILE A 64 -3.76 4.70 -6.80
N THR A 65 -3.79 5.40 -7.94
CA THR A 65 -3.87 4.75 -9.26
C THR A 65 -2.50 4.48 -9.89
N ASP A 66 -1.50 5.32 -9.62
CA ASP A 66 -0.12 5.13 -10.09
C ASP A 66 0.71 4.50 -8.96
N THR A 67 0.55 3.19 -8.79
CA THR A 67 1.15 2.44 -7.69
C THR A 67 2.63 2.15 -7.88
N GLU A 68 3.14 2.22 -9.10
CA GLU A 68 4.56 2.02 -9.42
C GLU A 68 5.39 3.30 -9.26
N ASN A 69 4.75 4.48 -9.36
CA ASN A 69 5.42 5.78 -9.29
C ASN A 69 4.73 6.74 -8.31
N PHE A 70 4.22 6.22 -7.19
CA PHE A 70 3.52 7.04 -6.21
C PHE A 70 4.49 8.02 -5.55
N VAL A 71 4.13 9.30 -5.50
CA VAL A 71 4.88 10.33 -4.76
C VAL A 71 4.15 10.63 -3.46
N ASN A 72 4.87 10.64 -2.33
CA ASN A 72 4.25 10.97 -1.05
C ASN A 72 3.67 12.39 -1.06
N THR A 73 2.45 12.52 -0.56
CA THR A 73 1.65 13.75 -0.56
C THR A 73 1.45 14.32 0.84
N GLN A 74 1.71 13.51 1.86
CA GLN A 74 1.57 13.84 3.27
C GLN A 74 2.93 13.94 3.96
N ALA A 75 2.92 14.28 5.25
CA ALA A 75 4.14 14.35 6.05
C ALA A 75 4.88 13.00 6.05
N ASN A 76 6.22 13.06 6.00
CA ASN A 76 7.09 11.91 6.12
C ASN A 76 7.28 11.55 7.62
N PRO A 77 7.06 10.29 8.06
CA PRO A 77 6.57 9.14 7.29
C PRO A 77 5.06 9.19 7.03
N GLN A 78 4.64 8.71 5.85
CA GLN A 78 3.25 8.64 5.42
C GLN A 78 2.70 7.22 5.58
N VAL A 79 1.42 7.12 5.98
CA VAL A 79 0.68 5.85 6.02
C VAL A 79 -0.16 5.72 4.76
N VAL A 80 0.02 4.60 4.06
CA VAL A 80 -0.81 4.15 2.94
C VAL A 80 -1.71 3.03 3.43
N TYR A 81 -3.00 3.13 3.13
CA TYR A 81 -3.99 2.13 3.50
C TYR A 81 -4.11 1.11 2.37
N VAL A 82 -4.18 -0.17 2.75
CA VAL A 82 -4.19 -1.28 1.82
C VAL A 82 -5.49 -2.05 2.00
N GLU A 83 -6.25 -2.19 0.91
CA GLU A 83 -7.39 -3.09 0.84
C GLU A 83 -6.98 -4.34 0.07
N ALA A 84 -7.23 -5.50 0.66
CA ALA A 84 -7.10 -6.80 0.04
C ALA A 84 -8.49 -7.38 -0.23
N VAL A 85 -8.73 -7.75 -1.49
CA VAL A 85 -9.99 -8.33 -1.95
C VAL A 85 -9.71 -9.76 -2.40
N ASP A 86 -10.38 -10.72 -1.79
CA ASP A 86 -10.38 -12.11 -2.23
C ASP A 86 -11.27 -12.25 -3.48
N LEU A 87 -10.68 -12.64 -4.61
CA LEU A 87 -11.35 -12.69 -5.91
C LEU A 87 -12.33 -13.86 -6.05
N ASP A 88 -12.31 -14.83 -5.14
CA ASP A 88 -13.21 -15.99 -5.16
C ASP A 88 -14.46 -15.72 -4.31
N THR A 89 -14.34 -14.93 -3.24
CA THR A 89 -15.39 -14.69 -2.24
C THR A 89 -15.90 -13.24 -2.19
N ASP A 90 -15.22 -12.31 -2.88
CA ASP A 90 -15.41 -10.85 -2.79
C ASP A 90 -15.26 -10.29 -1.36
N CYS A 91 -14.72 -11.07 -0.43
CA CYS A 91 -14.48 -10.64 0.94
C CYS A 91 -13.25 -9.75 1.03
N THR A 92 -13.30 -8.72 1.88
CA THR A 92 -12.20 -7.76 2.02
C THR A 92 -11.56 -7.78 3.40
N LYS A 93 -10.28 -7.44 3.44
CA LYS A 93 -9.50 -7.22 4.66
C LYS A 93 -8.55 -6.06 4.43
N THR A 94 -8.30 -5.26 5.46
CA THR A 94 -7.41 -4.10 5.35
C THR A 94 -6.14 -4.29 6.15
N THR A 95 -5.07 -3.63 5.70
CA THR A 95 -3.80 -3.48 6.41
C THR A 95 -3.21 -2.10 6.08
N THR A 96 -2.03 -1.79 6.61
CA THR A 96 -1.36 -0.50 6.35
C THR A 96 0.09 -0.72 5.93
N LEU A 97 0.55 0.11 5.00
CA LEU A 97 1.95 0.24 4.60
C LEU A 97 2.48 1.59 5.06
N THR A 98 3.59 1.61 5.80
CA THR A 98 4.30 2.86 6.10
C THR A 98 5.36 3.11 5.03
N ILE A 99 5.31 4.29 4.41
CA ILE A 99 6.34 4.77 3.50
C ILE A 99 7.17 5.86 4.19
N GLU A 100 8.48 5.83 4.00
CA GLU A 100 9.43 6.71 4.68
C GLU A 100 10.49 7.20 3.69
N VAL A 101 10.71 8.51 3.64
CA VAL A 101 11.79 9.13 2.90
C VAL A 101 12.99 9.31 3.84
N ILE A 102 14.17 8.89 3.40
CA ILE A 102 15.44 9.05 4.09
C ILE A 102 16.17 10.26 3.48
N PRO A 103 16.36 11.37 4.22
CA PRO A 103 17.09 12.56 3.76
C PRO A 103 18.59 12.33 3.50
#